data_AF-A0A1G7M436-F1
#
_entry.id   AF-A0A1G7M436-F1
#
_cell.length_a   1.000
_cell.length_b   1.000
_cell.length_c   1.000
_cell.angle_alpha   90.00
_cell.angle_beta   90.00
_cell.angle_gamma   90.00
#
_symmetry.space_group_name_H-M   'P 1'
#
loop_
_entity.id
_entity.type
_entity.pdbx_description
1 polymer ?
#
loop_
_entity_poly.entity_id
_entity_poly.type
_entity_poly.pdbx_seq_one_letter_code
_entity_poly.pdbx_strand_id
1 'polypeptide(L)'
;MKAIFGTFNIDMLPIEAIDVSNKVSSYLKENVIVIPGNTVFRDVFGDVGGKGKRYLQLSANNQVYNILEDQYVEDIKIELSHAVNNIKIVYYFFTSPNSNWRAILSGQLYQLKSYGILSEADLYIHVTDANNYTDEIKEIIKNIFPAAIVHTSFVNQFEYPALKLAHDLAVESPESIILYFHSKGMTHNLHSRALEEIFLLTKTFQNWRKNIQLLNTENKQKAGLFSSKEGWIWYNFWYAKGEYLAKCSAPEISDNRYYYEGWLGLANPERTLPADDCLNLFKIKNVSKQYFTPVEADIYKVNLMEKLFSHAERKEFRVVRTSFMIHCQLKIDSFFKLFKKRKK
;
A
#
# COMPACT_ATOMS: atom_id res chain seq x y z
N MET A 1 3.31 -17.78 -23.04
CA MET A 1 2.86 -16.70 -22.14
C MET A 1 1.46 -16.29 -22.55
N LYS A 2 0.57 -16.04 -21.59
CA LYS A 2 -0.78 -15.49 -21.83
C LYS A 2 -0.81 -14.05 -21.31
N ALA A 3 -1.46 -13.14 -22.02
CA ALA A 3 -1.66 -11.78 -21.56
C ALA A 3 -3.07 -11.28 -21.87
N ILE A 4 -3.69 -10.63 -20.88
CA ILE A 4 -5.01 -10.01 -21.03
C ILE A 4 -4.96 -8.56 -20.55
N PHE A 5 -5.68 -7.67 -21.23
CA PHE A 5 -5.81 -6.27 -20.83
C PHE A 5 -7.28 -5.97 -20.56
N GLY A 6 -7.58 -5.29 -19.45
CA GLY A 6 -8.97 -4.99 -19.09
C GLY A 6 -9.19 -4.58 -17.64
N THR A 7 -10.44 -4.67 -17.18
CA THR A 7 -10.83 -4.42 -15.79
C THR A 7 -10.91 -5.71 -14.99
N PHE A 8 -10.62 -5.62 -13.70
CA PHE A 8 -10.51 -6.76 -12.80
C PHE A 8 -11.30 -6.54 -11.52
N ASN A 9 -11.76 -7.63 -10.91
CA ASN A 9 -12.38 -7.59 -9.60
C ASN A 9 -11.32 -7.54 -8.49
N ILE A 10 -11.77 -7.54 -7.23
CA ILE A 10 -10.89 -7.46 -6.05
C ILE A 10 -9.94 -8.67 -5.88
N ASP A 11 -10.26 -9.79 -6.53
CA ASP A 11 -9.45 -11.00 -6.56
C ASP A 11 -8.50 -11.04 -7.78
N MET A 12 -8.42 -9.94 -8.54
CA MET A 12 -7.67 -9.84 -9.79
C MET A 12 -8.11 -10.87 -10.84
N LEU A 13 -9.40 -11.24 -10.81
CA LEU A 13 -10.05 -11.98 -11.90
C LEU A 13 -10.63 -11.01 -12.92
N PRO A 14 -10.47 -11.27 -14.23
CA PRO A 14 -10.97 -10.37 -15.27
C PRO A 14 -12.49 -10.25 -15.23
N ILE A 15 -13.00 -9.03 -15.37
CA ILE A 15 -14.43 -8.71 -15.52
C ILE A 15 -14.73 -8.47 -17.00
N GLU A 16 -14.03 -7.48 -17.57
CA GLU A 16 -14.07 -7.15 -18.99
C GLU A 16 -12.62 -7.08 -19.46
N ALA A 17 -12.20 -8.01 -20.31
CA ALA A 17 -10.81 -8.10 -20.77
C ALA A 17 -10.71 -8.65 -22.19
N ILE A 18 -9.63 -8.27 -22.87
CA ILE A 18 -9.27 -8.72 -24.22
C ILE A 18 -7.93 -9.46 -24.17
N ASP A 19 -7.77 -10.48 -25.02
CA ASP A 19 -6.49 -11.15 -25.19
C ASP A 19 -5.53 -10.28 -26.00
N VAL A 20 -4.35 -10.03 -25.44
CA VAL A 20 -3.30 -9.18 -26.01
C VAL A 20 -1.97 -9.91 -26.08
N SER A 21 -1.98 -11.23 -26.00
CA SER A 21 -0.78 -12.08 -25.95
C SER A 21 0.17 -11.83 -27.12
N ASN A 22 -0.36 -11.70 -28.34
CA ASN A 22 0.45 -11.41 -29.53
C ASN A 22 1.12 -10.03 -29.46
N LYS A 23 0.39 -9.02 -28.99
CA LYS A 23 0.91 -7.66 -28.82
C LYS A 23 2.00 -7.62 -27.76
N VAL A 24 1.78 -8.26 -26.62
CA VAL A 24 2.74 -8.31 -25.52
C VAL A 24 4.00 -9.10 -25.90
N SER A 25 3.86 -10.14 -26.72
CA SER A 25 5.01 -10.92 -27.20
C SER A 25 6.00 -10.08 -28.01
N SER A 26 5.57 -8.98 -28.64
CA SER A 26 6.49 -8.04 -29.32
C SER A 26 7.38 -7.24 -28.36
N TYR A 27 7.03 -7.17 -27.08
CA TYR A 27 7.83 -6.54 -26.02
C TYR A 27 8.75 -7.53 -25.30
N LEU A 28 8.69 -8.82 -25.64
CA LEU A 28 9.56 -9.84 -25.05
C LEU A 28 10.96 -9.75 -25.66
N LYS A 29 11.95 -9.53 -24.81
CA LYS A 29 13.37 -9.57 -25.14
C LYS A 29 14.00 -10.62 -24.24
N GLU A 30 14.40 -11.75 -24.82
CA GLU A 30 14.88 -12.92 -24.09
C GLU A 30 13.85 -13.37 -23.04
N ASN A 31 14.16 -13.25 -21.74
CA ASN A 31 13.26 -13.61 -20.63
C ASN A 31 12.65 -12.39 -19.91
N VAL A 32 12.75 -11.20 -20.51
CA VAL A 32 12.25 -9.95 -19.91
C VAL A 32 11.24 -9.29 -20.83
N ILE A 33 10.07 -8.95 -20.30
CA ILE A 33 9.11 -8.08 -21.00
C ILE A 33 9.47 -6.64 -20.68
N VAL A 34 9.71 -5.84 -21.71
CA VAL A 34 10.07 -4.43 -21.58
C VAL A 34 9.01 -3.58 -22.27
N ILE A 35 8.09 -3.01 -21.49
CA ILE A 35 7.05 -2.11 -22.00
C ILE A 35 7.53 -0.66 -21.83
N PRO A 36 7.61 0.15 -22.91
CA PRO A 36 8.04 1.53 -22.81
C PRO A 36 7.22 2.33 -21.79
N GLY A 37 7.88 3.14 -20.95
CA GLY A 37 7.19 3.87 -19.85
C GLY A 37 6.12 4.87 -20.34
N ASN A 38 6.28 5.37 -21.57
CA ASN A 38 5.33 6.25 -22.25
C ASN A 38 4.19 5.52 -22.97
N THR A 39 4.10 4.19 -22.84
CA THR A 39 3.06 3.39 -23.49
C THR A 39 1.69 3.74 -22.93
N VAL A 40 0.79 4.20 -23.79
CA VAL A 40 -0.63 4.35 -23.47
C VAL A 40 -1.32 3.01 -23.74
N PHE A 41 -1.66 2.28 -22.67
CA PHE A 41 -2.10 0.88 -22.78
C PHE A 41 -3.33 0.72 -23.67
N ARG A 42 -4.37 1.55 -23.49
CA ARG A 42 -5.55 1.53 -24.37
C ARG A 42 -5.23 1.73 -25.87
N ASP A 43 -4.21 2.52 -26.20
CA ASP A 43 -3.87 2.83 -27.59
C ASP A 43 -3.15 1.63 -28.24
N VAL A 44 -2.31 0.94 -27.45
CA VAL A 44 -1.55 -0.24 -27.92
C VAL A 44 -2.40 -1.50 -27.86
N PHE A 45 -3.01 -1.79 -26.71
CA PHE A 45 -3.68 -3.04 -26.41
C PHE A 45 -5.13 -3.06 -26.88
N GLY A 46 -5.77 -1.90 -27.02
CA GLY A 46 -7.17 -1.74 -27.43
C GLY A 46 -8.01 -1.16 -26.29
N ASP A 47 -9.18 -0.63 -26.64
CA ASP A 47 -10.11 -0.12 -25.63
C ASP A 47 -10.94 -1.26 -25.04
N VAL A 48 -11.13 -1.21 -23.72
CA VAL A 48 -11.91 -2.18 -22.98
C VAL A 48 -12.98 -1.40 -22.24
N GLY A 49 -14.21 -1.90 -22.31
CA GLY A 49 -15.33 -1.31 -21.60
C GLY A 49 -15.14 -1.27 -20.08
N GLY A 50 -16.19 -0.78 -19.42
CA GLY A 50 -16.30 -0.85 -17.98
C GLY A 50 -15.80 0.39 -17.25
N LYS A 51 -16.41 0.65 -16.10
CA LYS A 51 -15.97 1.69 -15.16
C LYS A 51 -14.99 1.05 -14.19
N GLY A 52 -13.69 1.35 -14.32
CA GLY A 52 -12.72 0.78 -13.40
C GLY A 52 -11.28 1.11 -13.73
N LYS A 53 -10.38 0.66 -12.86
CA LYS A 53 -8.95 0.62 -13.16
C LYS A 53 -8.68 -0.52 -14.13
N ARG A 54 -7.84 -0.26 -15.12
CA ARG A 54 -7.44 -1.26 -16.10
C ARG A 54 -6.05 -1.78 -15.78
N TYR A 55 -5.84 -3.06 -16.02
CA TYR A 55 -4.57 -3.73 -15.82
C TYR A 55 -4.21 -4.52 -17.06
N LEU A 56 -2.92 -4.61 -17.34
CA LEU A 56 -2.34 -5.67 -18.13
C LEU A 56 -1.96 -6.80 -17.17
N GLN A 57 -2.63 -7.95 -17.30
CA GLN A 57 -2.31 -9.16 -16.55
C GLN A 57 -1.53 -10.12 -17.42
N LEU A 58 -0.38 -10.56 -16.93
CA LEU A 58 0.53 -11.48 -17.62
C LEU A 58 0.58 -12.79 -16.87
N SER A 59 0.47 -13.92 -17.55
CA SER A 59 0.63 -15.25 -16.96
C SER A 59 1.76 -16.00 -17.65
N ALA A 60 2.80 -16.30 -16.88
CA ALA A 60 3.98 -17.02 -17.31
C ALA A 60 4.58 -17.79 -16.13
N ASN A 61 5.07 -19.01 -16.37
CA ASN A 61 5.80 -19.81 -15.37
C ASN A 61 5.08 -19.95 -14.01
N ASN A 62 3.77 -20.21 -14.04
CA ASN A 62 2.88 -20.29 -12.86
C ASN A 62 2.79 -19.00 -12.01
N GLN A 63 3.27 -17.88 -12.54
CA GLN A 63 3.15 -16.57 -11.92
C GLN A 63 2.20 -15.69 -12.73
N VAL A 64 1.56 -14.77 -12.01
CA VAL A 64 0.61 -13.81 -12.58
C VAL A 64 1.06 -12.42 -12.20
N TYR A 65 1.40 -11.59 -13.17
CA TYR A 65 1.82 -10.20 -12.97
C TYR A 65 0.68 -9.27 -13.28
N ASN A 66 0.50 -8.22 -12.49
CA ASN A 66 -0.59 -7.26 -12.64
C ASN A 66 -0.05 -5.85 -12.78
N ILE A 67 -0.15 -5.28 -13.98
CA ILE A 67 0.42 -3.98 -14.31
C ILE A 67 -0.72 -2.99 -14.50
N LEU A 68 -0.85 -2.03 -13.59
CA LEU A 68 -1.88 -0.99 -13.67
C LEU A 68 -1.63 -0.09 -14.91
N GLU A 69 -2.69 0.27 -15.63
CA GLU A 69 -2.62 1.36 -16.62
C GLU A 69 -2.40 2.71 -15.90
N ASP A 70 -1.18 3.25 -16.02
CA ASP A 70 -0.74 4.54 -15.47
C ASP A 70 0.34 5.14 -16.39
N GLN A 71 0.76 6.37 -16.10
CA GLN A 71 1.90 7.03 -16.72
C GLN A 71 3.16 6.71 -15.91
N TYR A 72 4.00 5.83 -16.44
CA TYR A 72 5.25 5.41 -15.81
C TYR A 72 6.39 6.37 -16.17
N VAL A 73 7.40 6.47 -15.31
CA VAL A 73 8.56 7.36 -15.54
C VAL A 73 9.71 6.63 -16.24
N GLU A 74 9.76 5.32 -16.10
CA GLU A 74 10.70 4.44 -16.78
C GLU A 74 9.96 3.26 -17.43
N ASP A 75 10.66 2.55 -18.30
CA ASP A 75 10.18 1.30 -18.87
C ASP A 75 9.79 0.30 -17.79
N ILE A 76 8.68 -0.39 -18.02
CA ILE A 76 8.20 -1.46 -17.16
C ILE A 76 8.96 -2.72 -17.56
N LYS A 77 9.77 -3.25 -16.65
CA LYS A 77 10.52 -4.50 -16.83
C LYS A 77 9.89 -5.59 -15.97
N ILE A 78 9.54 -6.71 -16.61
CA ILE A 78 9.01 -7.90 -15.94
C ILE A 78 9.93 -9.07 -16.30
N GLU A 79 10.67 -9.56 -15.32
CA GLU A 79 11.54 -10.72 -15.46
C GLU A 79 10.71 -12.00 -15.31
N LEU A 80 10.66 -12.82 -16.36
CA LEU A 80 9.85 -14.05 -16.37
C LEU A 80 10.57 -15.25 -15.73
N SER A 81 11.90 -15.20 -15.66
CA SER A 81 12.74 -16.19 -15.01
C SER A 81 12.94 -15.79 -13.55
N HIS A 82 12.11 -16.31 -12.65
CA HIS A 82 12.21 -16.26 -11.18
C HIS A 82 13.19 -15.22 -10.63
N ALA A 83 12.68 -14.02 -10.34
CA ALA A 83 13.40 -13.07 -9.50
C ALA A 83 13.02 -13.32 -8.04
N VAL A 84 14.02 -13.26 -7.15
CA VAL A 84 13.78 -13.00 -5.73
C VAL A 84 12.87 -11.77 -5.64
N ASN A 85 11.79 -11.84 -4.86
CA ASN A 85 10.91 -10.70 -4.66
C ASN A 85 11.70 -9.61 -3.91
N ASN A 86 12.17 -8.61 -4.64
CA ASN A 86 12.88 -7.47 -4.04
C ASN A 86 11.94 -6.52 -3.30
N ILE A 87 10.64 -6.82 -3.22
CA ILE A 87 9.65 -6.00 -2.51
C ILE A 87 9.17 -6.80 -1.31
N LYS A 88 9.32 -6.23 -0.12
CA LYS A 88 8.81 -6.80 1.12
C LYS A 88 7.77 -5.85 1.71
N ILE A 89 6.60 -6.35 2.03
CA ILE A 89 5.53 -5.59 2.68
C ILE A 89 5.47 -6.03 4.12
N VAL A 90 5.61 -5.07 5.05
CA VAL A 90 5.46 -5.29 6.48
C VAL A 90 4.17 -4.62 6.94
N TYR A 91 3.26 -5.42 7.47
CA TYR A 91 1.97 -4.99 7.96
C TYR A 91 1.87 -5.21 9.47
N TYR A 92 1.79 -4.11 10.23
CA TYR A 92 1.47 -4.18 11.66
C TYR A 92 -0.04 -4.28 11.88
N PHE A 93 -0.50 -5.37 12.50
CA PHE A 93 -1.91 -5.57 12.81
C PHE A 93 -2.14 -5.72 14.32
N PHE A 94 -2.68 -4.66 14.95
CA PHE A 94 -3.12 -4.70 16.34
C PHE A 94 -4.60 -5.09 16.43
N THR A 95 -4.99 -5.96 17.36
CA THR A 95 -6.40 -6.31 17.58
C THR A 95 -7.02 -5.47 18.70
N SER A 96 -8.25 -5.00 18.48
CA SER A 96 -9.08 -4.37 19.52
C SER A 96 -10.44 -5.06 19.56
N PRO A 97 -10.93 -5.48 20.75
CA PRO A 97 -12.25 -6.10 20.87
C PRO A 97 -13.39 -5.11 20.60
N ASN A 98 -13.12 -3.81 20.71
CA ASN A 98 -14.11 -2.74 20.52
C ASN A 98 -14.27 -2.31 19.06
N SER A 99 -13.47 -2.86 18.14
CA SER A 99 -13.47 -2.51 16.73
C SER A 99 -13.78 -3.71 15.85
N ASN A 100 -14.34 -3.47 14.66
CA ASN A 100 -14.51 -4.51 13.66
C ASN A 100 -13.17 -4.85 12.97
N TRP A 101 -12.29 -5.50 13.73
CA TRP A 101 -10.94 -5.85 13.30
C TRP A 101 -10.95 -6.74 12.05
N ARG A 102 -11.97 -7.59 11.88
CA ARG A 102 -12.17 -8.44 10.69
C ARG A 102 -12.33 -7.61 9.41
N ALA A 103 -13.13 -6.54 9.48
CA ALA A 103 -13.35 -5.65 8.34
C ALA A 103 -12.09 -4.85 7.99
N ILE A 104 -11.31 -4.44 8.99
CA ILE A 104 -10.03 -3.74 8.78
C ILE A 104 -9.02 -4.69 8.14
N LEU A 105 -8.75 -5.84 8.76
CA LEU A 105 -7.83 -6.85 8.25
C LEU A 105 -8.16 -7.26 6.82
N SER A 106 -9.39 -7.76 6.61
CA SER A 106 -9.81 -8.27 5.32
C SER A 106 -9.77 -7.16 4.27
N GLY A 107 -10.29 -5.97 4.59
CA GLY A 107 -10.35 -4.90 3.61
C GLY A 107 -8.97 -4.35 3.24
N GLN A 108 -8.03 -4.26 4.18
CA GLN A 108 -6.65 -3.85 3.90
C GLN A 108 -5.96 -4.88 2.98
N LEU A 109 -6.08 -6.17 3.29
CA LEU A 109 -5.49 -7.24 2.49
C LEU A 109 -6.10 -7.34 1.09
N TYR A 110 -7.43 -7.31 0.98
CA TYR A 110 -8.10 -7.30 -0.33
C TYR A 110 -7.76 -6.05 -1.15
N GLN A 111 -7.56 -4.91 -0.52
CA GLN A 111 -7.16 -3.70 -1.20
C GLN A 111 -5.72 -3.79 -1.73
N LEU A 112 -4.77 -4.31 -0.94
CA LEU A 112 -3.43 -4.63 -1.45
C LEU A 112 -3.46 -5.63 -2.61
N LYS A 113 -4.25 -6.71 -2.48
CA LYS A 113 -4.46 -7.69 -3.55
C LYS A 113 -4.94 -7.02 -4.84
N SER A 114 -5.92 -6.11 -4.73
CA SER A 114 -6.45 -5.34 -5.87
C SER A 114 -5.45 -4.36 -6.51
N TYR A 115 -4.35 -4.03 -5.82
CA TYR A 115 -3.26 -3.23 -6.39
C TYR A 115 -2.27 -4.07 -7.20
N GLY A 116 -2.44 -5.39 -7.19
CA GLY A 116 -1.56 -6.31 -7.89
C GLY A 116 -0.16 -6.40 -7.27
N ILE A 117 0.09 -5.77 -6.13
CA ILE A 117 1.44 -5.77 -5.52
C ILE A 117 1.82 -7.14 -4.97
N LEU A 118 0.84 -7.92 -4.49
CA LEU A 118 1.07 -9.23 -3.88
C LEU A 118 1.55 -10.30 -4.88
N SER A 119 1.55 -10.02 -6.19
CA SER A 119 2.18 -10.93 -7.16
C SER A 119 3.69 -10.79 -7.25
N GLU A 120 4.26 -9.71 -6.70
CA GLU A 120 5.68 -9.33 -6.84
C GLU A 120 6.30 -8.95 -5.49
N ALA A 121 5.61 -9.23 -4.40
CA ALA A 121 6.03 -8.85 -3.06
C ALA A 121 5.77 -9.97 -2.06
N ASP A 122 6.69 -10.12 -1.12
CA ASP A 122 6.51 -10.96 0.05
C ASP A 122 5.75 -10.18 1.11
N LEU A 123 4.68 -10.76 1.66
CA LEU A 123 3.86 -10.13 2.70
C LEU A 123 4.19 -10.71 4.08
N TYR A 124 4.74 -9.87 4.93
CA TYR A 124 5.00 -10.13 6.33
C TYR A 124 3.95 -9.39 7.18
N ILE A 125 3.28 -10.12 8.06
CA ILE A 125 2.26 -9.56 8.95
C ILE A 125 2.67 -9.85 10.38
N HIS A 126 2.81 -8.80 11.19
CA HIS A 126 2.97 -8.97 12.62
C HIS A 126 1.65 -8.67 13.33
N VAL A 127 1.08 -9.69 13.95
CA VAL A 127 -0.19 -9.61 14.67
C VAL A 127 0.09 -9.43 16.17
N THR A 128 -0.32 -8.29 16.72
CA THR A 128 -0.38 -8.09 18.17
C THR A 128 -1.80 -8.33 18.65
N ASP A 129 -2.00 -9.42 19.40
CA ASP A 129 -3.32 -9.87 19.81
C ASP A 129 -3.35 -10.26 21.29
N ALA A 130 -3.87 -9.37 22.13
CA ALA A 130 -4.09 -9.63 23.55
C ALA A 130 -5.46 -10.30 23.83
N ASN A 131 -6.22 -10.66 22.79
CA ASN A 131 -7.64 -11.02 22.89
C ASN A 131 -7.96 -12.43 22.37
N ASN A 132 -6.95 -13.25 22.07
CA ASN A 132 -7.08 -14.63 21.60
C ASN A 132 -7.87 -14.79 20.27
N TYR A 133 -7.74 -13.84 19.34
CA TYR A 133 -8.23 -13.92 17.96
C TYR A 133 -7.21 -14.47 16.96
N THR A 134 -6.00 -14.80 17.41
CA THR A 134 -4.84 -15.15 16.57
C THR A 134 -5.14 -16.24 15.54
N ASP A 135 -5.82 -17.32 15.91
CA ASP A 135 -6.11 -18.42 14.98
C ASP A 135 -7.08 -18.00 13.87
N GLU A 136 -8.12 -17.24 14.21
CA GLU A 136 -9.08 -16.71 13.24
C GLU A 136 -8.41 -15.69 12.30
N ILE A 137 -7.52 -14.84 12.83
CA ILE A 137 -6.74 -13.90 12.04
C ILE A 137 -5.87 -14.63 11.03
N LYS A 138 -5.16 -15.68 11.46
CA LYS A 138 -4.35 -16.53 10.58
C LYS A 138 -5.20 -17.20 9.51
N GLU A 139 -6.40 -17.66 9.84
CA GLU A 139 -7.33 -18.25 8.87
C GLU A 139 -7.75 -17.23 7.80
N ILE A 140 -8.15 -16.01 8.21
CA ILE A 140 -8.50 -14.93 7.28
C ILE A 140 -7.33 -14.58 6.36
N ILE A 141 -6.12 -14.42 6.92
CA ILE A 141 -4.91 -14.13 6.15
C ILE A 141 -4.66 -15.25 5.13
N LYS A 142 -4.67 -16.51 5.58
CA LYS A 142 -4.43 -17.67 4.71
C LYS A 142 -5.45 -17.76 3.57
N ASN A 143 -6.71 -17.44 3.82
CA ASN A 143 -7.76 -17.45 2.79
C ASN A 143 -7.58 -16.35 1.74
N ILE A 144 -7.03 -15.19 2.12
CA ILE A 144 -6.83 -14.06 1.20
C ILE A 144 -5.49 -14.16 0.47
N PHE A 145 -4.42 -14.48 1.19
CA PHE A 145 -3.06 -14.61 0.69
C PHE A 145 -2.31 -15.75 1.42
N PRO A 146 -2.41 -16.99 0.92
CA PRO A 146 -1.82 -18.18 1.57
C PRO A 146 -0.30 -18.11 1.78
N ALA A 147 0.41 -17.31 0.98
CA ALA A 147 1.86 -17.15 1.04
C ALA A 147 2.33 -16.12 2.09
N ALA A 148 1.41 -15.47 2.82
CA ALA A 148 1.78 -14.51 3.86
C ALA A 148 2.57 -15.18 5.00
N ILE A 149 3.60 -14.47 5.49
CA ILE A 149 4.39 -14.86 6.65
C ILE A 149 3.84 -14.14 7.87
N VAL A 150 3.35 -14.89 8.86
CA VAL A 150 2.64 -14.32 10.02
C VAL A 150 3.44 -14.51 11.31
N HIS A 151 3.81 -13.39 11.93
CA HIS A 151 4.39 -13.31 13.26
C HIS A 151 3.32 -12.88 14.27
N THR A 152 3.48 -13.26 15.53
CA THR A 152 2.49 -12.98 16.58
C THR A 152 3.14 -12.55 17.89
N SER A 153 2.53 -11.59 18.58
CA SER A 153 2.83 -11.24 19.97
C SER A 153 1.54 -11.00 20.75
N PHE A 154 1.60 -11.23 22.07
CA PHE A 154 0.43 -11.10 22.95
C PHE A 154 0.48 -9.87 23.85
N VAL A 155 1.61 -9.13 23.82
CA VAL A 155 1.82 -7.89 24.57
C VAL A 155 1.76 -6.71 23.60
N ASN A 156 0.99 -5.68 23.96
CA ASN A 156 0.93 -4.46 23.18
C ASN A 156 2.19 -3.62 23.38
N GLN A 157 3.10 -3.70 22.41
CA GLN A 157 4.32 -2.88 22.34
C GLN A 157 4.21 -1.82 21.23
N PHE A 158 2.98 -1.39 20.93
CA PHE A 158 2.68 -0.55 19.77
C PHE A 158 3.31 -1.14 18.50
N GLU A 159 3.89 -0.29 17.63
CA GLU A 159 4.43 -0.69 16.33
C GLU A 159 5.81 -1.34 16.39
N TYR A 160 6.42 -1.47 17.58
CA TYR A 160 7.76 -2.03 17.76
C TYR A 160 7.98 -3.34 17.00
N PRO A 161 7.14 -4.40 17.15
CA PRO A 161 7.49 -5.69 16.61
C PRO A 161 7.53 -5.70 15.08
N ALA A 162 6.65 -4.93 14.43
CA ALA A 162 6.63 -4.82 12.97
C ALA A 162 7.76 -3.93 12.45
N LEU A 163 8.08 -2.82 13.12
CA LEU A 163 9.22 -1.99 12.72
C LEU A 163 10.55 -2.74 12.93
N LYS A 164 10.66 -3.55 13.97
CA LYS A 164 11.81 -4.44 14.18
C LYS A 164 11.93 -5.46 13.06
N LEU A 165 10.81 -6.08 12.67
CA LEU A 165 10.77 -6.98 11.51
C LEU A 165 11.17 -6.28 10.22
N ALA A 166 10.70 -5.05 9.97
CA ALA A 166 11.10 -4.26 8.81
C ALA A 166 12.61 -3.96 8.79
N HIS A 167 13.20 -3.63 9.95
CA HIS A 167 14.63 -3.43 10.11
C HIS A 167 15.42 -4.72 9.83
N ASP A 168 15.00 -5.84 10.42
CA ASP A 168 15.67 -7.14 10.25
C ASP A 168 15.66 -7.60 8.78
N LEU A 169 14.51 -7.49 8.11
CA LEU A 169 14.36 -7.82 6.70
C LEU A 169 15.22 -6.96 5.79
N ALA A 170 15.47 -5.70 6.18
CA ALA A 170 16.32 -4.77 5.46
C ALA A 170 17.82 -5.07 5.69
N VAL A 171 18.21 -5.49 6.90
CA VAL A 171 19.58 -5.96 7.17
C VAL A 171 19.88 -7.25 6.39
N GLU A 172 18.92 -8.17 6.32
CA GLU A 172 19.05 -9.43 5.56
C GLU A 172 19.11 -9.20 4.04
N SER A 173 18.34 -8.23 3.53
CA SER A 173 18.22 -7.94 2.10
C SER A 173 18.28 -6.43 1.81
N PRO A 174 19.47 -5.80 1.90
CA PRO A 174 19.62 -4.35 1.73
C PRO A 174 19.18 -3.82 0.35
N GLU A 175 19.20 -4.66 -0.68
CA GLU A 175 18.74 -4.33 -2.04
C GLU A 175 17.21 -4.24 -2.18
N SER A 176 16.46 -4.68 -1.16
CA SER A 176 15.01 -4.70 -1.21
C SER A 176 14.38 -3.31 -1.06
N ILE A 177 13.12 -3.18 -1.46
CA ILE A 177 12.23 -2.08 -1.10
C ILE A 177 11.27 -2.61 -0.04
N ILE A 178 11.28 -1.97 1.13
CA ILE A 178 10.36 -2.27 2.23
C ILE A 178 9.18 -1.31 2.17
N LEU A 179 7.97 -1.86 2.15
CA LEU A 179 6.73 -1.12 2.30
C LEU A 179 6.20 -1.38 3.70
N TYR A 180 5.75 -0.33 4.40
CA TYR A 180 5.22 -0.46 5.75
C TYR A 180 3.88 0.24 5.88
N PHE A 181 2.96 -0.41 6.58
CA PHE A 181 1.73 0.20 7.07
C PHE A 181 1.21 -0.54 8.30
N HIS A 182 0.27 0.11 8.99
CA HIS A 182 -0.36 -0.45 10.17
C HIS A 182 -1.90 -0.46 10.10
N SER A 183 -2.53 -1.13 11.05
CA SER A 183 -3.99 -1.19 11.24
C SER A 183 -4.59 0.14 11.74
N LYS A 184 -4.36 1.24 11.01
CA LYS A 184 -4.97 2.55 11.27
C LYS A 184 -6.50 2.40 11.36
N GLY A 185 -7.14 3.11 12.27
CA GLY A 185 -8.59 3.00 12.48
C GLY A 185 -9.00 1.99 13.56
N MET A 186 -8.11 1.11 14.02
CA MET A 186 -8.44 0.09 15.03
C MET A 186 -8.87 0.65 16.40
N THR A 187 -8.48 1.88 16.74
CA THR A 187 -8.83 2.52 18.02
C THR A 187 -10.07 3.40 17.97
N HIS A 188 -10.75 3.48 16.81
CA HIS A 188 -11.89 4.38 16.60
C HIS A 188 -13.25 3.71 16.86
N ASN A 189 -13.27 2.45 17.33
CA ASN A 189 -14.47 1.64 17.59
C ASN A 189 -15.45 1.62 16.40
N LEU A 190 -14.90 1.58 15.19
CA LEU A 190 -15.69 1.58 13.98
C LEU A 190 -16.19 0.16 13.68
N HIS A 191 -17.47 0.06 13.33
CA HIS A 191 -18.07 -1.18 12.82
C HIS A 191 -17.69 -1.47 11.35
N SER A 192 -16.92 -0.59 10.71
CA SER A 192 -16.43 -0.71 9.34
C SER A 192 -15.05 -0.04 9.22
N ARG A 193 -14.50 0.04 8.01
CA ARG A 193 -13.20 0.69 7.77
C ARG A 193 -13.32 2.22 7.84
N ALA A 194 -12.28 2.87 8.39
CA ALA A 194 -12.18 4.32 8.35
C ALA A 194 -11.85 4.81 6.93
N LEU A 195 -12.48 5.90 6.50
CA LEU A 195 -12.13 6.54 5.22
C LEU A 195 -10.67 7.01 5.18
N GLU A 196 -10.15 7.45 6.33
CA GLU A 196 -8.75 7.86 6.47
C GLU A 196 -7.81 6.70 6.12
N GLU A 197 -8.07 5.53 6.69
CA GLU A 197 -7.27 4.33 6.45
C GLU A 197 -7.34 3.92 4.97
N ILE A 198 -8.55 3.85 4.39
CA ILE A 198 -8.74 3.56 2.96
C ILE A 198 -7.97 4.56 2.09
N PHE A 199 -8.02 5.84 2.45
CA PHE A 199 -7.33 6.91 1.75
C PHE A 199 -5.80 6.74 1.81
N LEU A 200 -5.24 6.55 3.01
CA LEU A 200 -3.80 6.38 3.22
C LEU A 200 -3.29 5.17 2.44
N LEU A 201 -3.97 4.03 2.52
CA LEU A 201 -3.60 2.83 1.77
C LEU A 201 -3.68 3.05 0.25
N THR A 202 -4.75 3.72 -0.22
CA THR A 202 -4.93 4.01 -1.66
C THR A 202 -3.87 4.93 -2.21
N LYS A 203 -3.67 6.07 -1.56
CA LYS A 203 -2.78 7.10 -2.08
C LYS A 203 -1.31 6.73 -1.90
N THR A 204 -0.99 5.83 -0.98
CA THR A 204 0.37 5.30 -0.82
C THR A 204 0.65 4.14 -1.77
N PHE A 205 -0.23 3.13 -1.89
CA PHE A 205 0.12 1.84 -2.51
C PHE A 205 -0.55 1.51 -3.84
N GLN A 206 -1.59 2.24 -4.29
CA GLN A 206 -2.28 1.90 -5.54
C GLN A 206 -1.34 1.92 -6.77
N ASN A 207 -0.41 2.88 -6.81
CA ASN A 207 0.53 3.06 -7.92
C ASN A 207 1.95 2.61 -7.53
N TRP A 208 2.07 1.53 -6.77
CA TRP A 208 3.32 1.10 -6.14
C TRP A 208 4.51 1.03 -7.11
N ARG A 209 4.32 0.48 -8.32
CA ARG A 209 5.42 0.33 -9.28
C ARG A 209 5.97 1.68 -9.73
N LYS A 210 5.08 2.62 -10.05
CA LYS A 210 5.43 4.00 -10.38
C LYS A 210 6.11 4.70 -9.21
N ASN A 211 5.62 4.48 -7.98
CA ASN A 211 6.21 5.08 -6.78
C ASN A 211 7.63 4.55 -6.53
N ILE A 212 7.90 3.26 -6.77
CA ILE A 212 9.25 2.68 -6.69
C ILE A 212 10.16 3.23 -7.79
N GLN A 213 9.67 3.36 -9.04
CA GLN A 213 10.45 3.99 -10.10
C GLN A 213 10.82 5.44 -9.75
N LEU A 214 9.86 6.23 -9.23
CA LEU A 214 10.12 7.60 -8.75
C LEU A 214 11.13 7.63 -7.60
N LEU A 215 11.01 6.71 -6.62
CA LEU A 215 11.93 6.59 -5.49
C LEU A 215 13.37 6.36 -5.99
N ASN A 216 13.54 5.50 -6.99
CA ASN A 216 14.84 5.18 -7.57
C ASN A 216 15.39 6.31 -8.45
N THR A 217 14.60 6.82 -9.39
CA THR A 217 15.01 7.88 -10.33
C THR A 217 15.30 9.22 -9.65
N GLU A 218 14.54 9.59 -8.62
CA GLU A 218 14.79 10.81 -7.85
C GLU A 218 15.89 10.61 -6.77
N ASN A 219 16.52 9.43 -6.72
CA ASN A 219 17.53 9.02 -5.75
C ASN A 219 17.11 9.27 -4.29
N LYS A 220 15.84 9.01 -3.97
CA LYS A 220 15.27 9.16 -2.64
C LYS A 220 15.45 7.86 -1.85
N GLN A 221 15.41 7.96 -0.52
CA GLN A 221 15.60 6.81 0.39
C GLN A 221 14.27 6.24 0.86
N LYS A 222 13.24 7.08 0.91
CA LYS A 222 11.91 6.76 1.41
C LYS A 222 10.84 7.54 0.66
N ALA A 223 9.61 7.04 0.65
CA ALA A 223 8.48 7.69 -0.02
C ALA A 223 7.20 7.59 0.80
N GLY A 224 6.34 8.60 0.71
CA GLY A 224 5.04 8.61 1.36
C GLY A 224 4.26 9.90 1.12
N LEU A 225 3.04 10.01 1.66
CA LEU A 225 2.15 11.13 1.33
C LEU A 225 2.52 12.46 1.97
N PHE A 226 3.05 12.45 3.19
CA PHE A 226 3.36 13.68 3.89
C PHE A 226 4.66 13.49 4.66
N SER A 227 5.76 13.89 4.05
CA SER A 227 7.07 13.86 4.70
C SER A 227 7.15 14.93 5.79
N SER A 228 7.76 14.61 6.91
CA SER A 228 8.10 15.57 7.98
C SER A 228 9.42 16.27 7.66
N LYS A 229 9.72 17.36 8.39
CA LYS A 229 11.01 18.07 8.24
C LYS A 229 12.17 17.22 8.76
N GLU A 230 11.86 16.34 9.70
CA GLU A 230 12.76 15.45 10.41
C GLU A 230 12.93 14.08 9.70
N GLY A 231 12.33 13.92 8.51
CA GLY A 231 12.61 12.79 7.63
C GLY A 231 11.79 11.52 7.88
N TRP A 232 10.80 11.51 8.78
CA TRP A 232 9.79 10.44 8.79
C TRP A 232 8.60 10.78 7.86
N ILE A 233 7.76 9.79 7.58
CA ILE A 233 6.52 9.96 6.83
C ILE A 233 5.34 9.92 7.81
N TRP A 234 4.49 10.94 7.80
CA TRP A 234 3.31 10.98 8.67
C TRP A 234 2.39 9.79 8.45
N TYR A 235 1.77 9.34 9.54
CA TYR A 235 0.82 8.22 9.62
C TYR A 235 1.41 6.83 9.40
N ASN A 236 2.72 6.68 9.18
CA ASN A 236 3.38 5.39 9.00
C ASN A 236 2.83 4.55 7.82
N PHE A 237 2.57 5.19 6.68
CA PHE A 237 2.33 4.51 5.40
C PHE A 237 3.44 4.93 4.44
N TRP A 238 4.43 4.06 4.20
CA TRP A 238 5.64 4.46 3.48
C TRP A 238 6.31 3.33 2.72
N TYR A 239 7.23 3.74 1.85
CA TYR A 239 8.27 2.93 1.21
C TYR A 239 9.62 3.36 1.77
N ALA A 240 10.57 2.43 1.90
CA ALA A 240 11.96 2.72 2.18
C ALA A 240 12.87 1.72 1.47
N LYS A 241 14.05 2.18 1.06
CA LYS A 241 15.11 1.28 0.59
C LYS A 241 15.64 0.44 1.75
N GLY A 242 15.88 -0.84 1.53
CA GLY A 242 16.48 -1.75 2.49
C GLY A 242 17.83 -1.21 2.98
N GLU A 243 18.66 -0.71 2.07
CA GLU A 243 19.98 -0.15 2.37
C GLU A 243 19.92 1.05 3.33
N TYR A 244 18.81 1.80 3.31
CA TYR A 244 18.57 2.89 4.24
C TYR A 244 18.19 2.35 5.61
N LEU A 245 17.20 1.46 5.68
CA LEU A 245 16.73 0.87 6.93
C LEU A 245 17.80 0.03 7.62
N ALA A 246 18.67 -0.67 6.88
CA ALA A 246 19.78 -1.45 7.42
C ALA A 246 20.81 -0.57 8.16
N LYS A 247 20.92 0.71 7.78
CA LYS A 247 21.80 1.70 8.44
C LYS A 247 21.13 2.40 9.61
N CYS A 248 19.80 2.32 9.70
CA CYS A 248 19.09 2.82 10.86
C CYS A 248 19.47 1.98 12.09
N SER A 249 19.53 2.65 13.25
CA SER A 249 19.47 1.98 14.54
C SER A 249 18.22 1.10 14.61
N ALA A 250 18.39 -0.11 15.14
CA ALA A 250 17.26 -1.00 15.39
C ALA A 250 16.25 -0.28 16.28
N PRO A 251 14.93 -0.38 16.01
CA PRO A 251 13.94 0.21 16.88
C PRO A 251 14.05 -0.41 18.28
N GLU A 252 13.82 0.42 19.30
CA GLU A 252 13.83 0.01 20.70
C GLU A 252 12.39 -0.08 21.23
N ILE A 253 12.18 -0.90 22.26
CA ILE A 253 10.90 -0.94 22.98
C ILE A 253 10.78 0.36 23.76
N SER A 254 9.71 1.12 23.49
CA SER A 254 9.40 2.39 24.13
C SER A 254 7.93 2.46 24.54
N ASP A 255 7.68 3.04 25.71
CA ASP A 255 6.33 3.41 26.17
C ASP A 255 5.77 4.63 25.44
N ASN A 256 6.65 5.39 24.77
CA ASN A 256 6.23 6.52 23.94
C ASN A 256 5.78 6.03 22.56
N ARG A 257 4.48 5.88 22.35
CA ARG A 257 3.94 5.48 21.04
C ARG A 257 4.38 6.37 19.87
N TYR A 258 4.71 7.64 20.11
CA TYR A 258 5.14 8.58 19.06
C TYR A 258 6.58 8.34 18.61
N TYR A 259 7.38 7.61 19.41
CA TYR A 259 8.71 7.15 19.00
C TYR A 259 8.65 6.40 17.67
N TYR A 260 7.67 5.51 17.51
CA TYR A 260 7.53 4.69 16.31
C TYR A 260 7.06 5.47 15.07
N GLU A 261 6.37 6.61 15.26
CA GLU A 261 6.07 7.52 14.15
C GLU A 261 7.33 8.25 13.67
N GLY A 262 8.24 8.57 14.60
CA GLY A 262 9.50 9.25 14.30
C GLY A 262 10.67 8.34 13.90
N TRP A 263 10.62 7.03 14.20
CA TRP A 263 11.74 6.09 14.03
C TRP A 263 12.37 6.16 12.64
N LEU A 264 11.54 6.20 11.59
CA LEU A 264 12.01 6.24 10.21
C LEU A 264 12.96 7.43 9.92
N GLY A 265 12.75 8.58 10.58
CA GLY A 265 13.58 9.77 10.43
C GLY A 265 14.70 9.90 11.47
N LEU A 266 14.48 9.39 12.69
CA LEU A 266 15.39 9.56 13.82
C LEU A 266 16.51 8.50 13.87
N ALA A 267 16.30 7.34 13.24
CA ALA A 267 17.16 6.18 13.48
C ALA A 267 18.51 6.23 12.76
N ASN A 268 18.76 7.18 11.85
CA ASN A 268 20.05 7.33 11.15
C ASN A 268 20.81 8.58 11.64
N PRO A 269 21.65 8.46 12.69
CA PRO A 269 22.31 9.61 13.33
C PRO A 269 23.38 10.29 12.46
N GLU A 270 23.89 9.61 11.42
CA GLU A 270 24.87 10.18 10.48
C GLU A 270 24.21 10.97 9.34
N ARG A 271 22.89 10.83 9.15
CA ARG A 271 22.11 11.46 8.07
C ARG A 271 20.79 12.07 8.53
N THR A 272 20.70 12.52 9.79
CA THR A 272 19.57 13.33 10.27
C THR A 272 19.56 14.75 9.67
N LEU A 273 19.66 14.89 8.33
CA LEU A 273 19.44 16.13 7.57
C LEU A 273 19.14 15.77 6.08
N PRO A 274 18.30 16.52 5.32
CA PRO A 274 17.01 17.17 5.57
C PRO A 274 15.84 16.35 4.94
N ALA A 275 14.63 16.93 4.81
CA ALA A 275 13.48 16.37 4.07
C ALA A 275 13.76 16.00 2.59
N ASP A 276 14.98 16.17 2.07
CA ASP A 276 15.32 15.92 0.68
C ASP A 276 15.46 14.42 0.36
N ASP A 277 15.62 13.54 1.34
CA ASP A 277 15.73 12.10 1.13
C ASP A 277 14.34 11.43 1.01
N CYS A 278 13.29 12.19 1.26
CA CYS A 278 11.90 11.78 1.14
C CYS A 278 11.32 12.13 -0.23
N LEU A 279 10.80 11.13 -0.93
CA LEU A 279 9.87 11.35 -2.03
C LEU A 279 8.46 11.62 -1.49
N ASN A 280 7.98 12.84 -1.72
CA ASN A 280 6.61 13.20 -1.37
C ASN A 280 5.65 12.77 -2.49
N LEU A 281 4.82 11.76 -2.21
CA LEU A 281 3.81 11.25 -3.13
C LEU A 281 2.63 12.22 -3.32
N PHE A 282 2.48 13.17 -2.40
CA PHE A 282 1.51 14.25 -2.55
C PHE A 282 2.18 15.51 -3.11
N LYS A 283 1.85 15.85 -4.35
CA LYS A 283 2.29 17.10 -4.99
C LYS A 283 1.16 18.14 -4.93
N ILE A 284 1.39 19.25 -4.23
CA ILE A 284 0.52 20.43 -4.29
C ILE A 284 0.79 21.15 -5.60
N LYS A 285 -0.25 21.41 -6.39
CA LYS A 285 -0.09 22.20 -7.62
C LYS A 285 0.53 23.55 -7.30
N ASN A 286 1.58 23.91 -8.04
CA ASN A 286 2.27 25.20 -7.97
C ASN A 286 2.95 25.52 -6.63
N VAL A 287 3.22 24.51 -5.80
CA VAL A 287 4.02 24.66 -4.57
C VAL A 287 5.04 23.55 -4.50
N SER A 288 6.33 23.90 -4.51
CA SER A 288 7.44 22.96 -4.28
C SER A 288 7.60 22.70 -2.78
N LYS A 289 6.56 22.16 -2.14
CA LYS A 289 6.60 21.83 -0.71
C LYS A 289 7.17 20.42 -0.53
N GLN A 290 8.26 20.32 0.21
CA GLN A 290 8.95 19.05 0.47
C GLN A 290 8.44 18.37 1.74
N TYR A 291 8.08 19.14 2.77
CA TYR A 291 7.68 18.64 4.08
C TYR A 291 6.39 19.28 4.59
N PHE A 292 5.77 18.65 5.58
CA PHE A 292 4.52 19.05 6.20
C PHE A 292 4.67 19.09 7.71
N THR A 293 4.15 20.14 8.34
CA THR A 293 3.90 20.10 9.80
C THR A 293 2.76 19.13 10.11
N PRO A 294 2.57 18.68 11.38
CA PRO A 294 1.46 17.81 11.74
C PRO A 294 0.10 18.39 11.31
N VAL A 295 -0.09 19.70 11.54
CA VAL A 295 -1.33 20.41 11.21
C VAL A 295 -1.56 20.44 9.70
N GLU A 296 -0.52 20.69 8.92
CA GLU A 296 -0.63 20.72 7.46
C GLU A 296 -0.93 19.34 6.89
N ALA A 297 -0.23 18.30 7.36
CA ALA A 297 -0.49 16.92 6.94
C ALA A 297 -1.97 16.56 7.16
N ASP A 298 -2.55 16.93 8.30
CA ASP A 298 -3.95 16.67 8.61
C ASP A 298 -4.92 17.47 7.71
N ILE A 299 -4.65 18.76 7.49
CA ILE A 299 -5.46 19.61 6.61
C ILE A 299 -5.47 19.05 5.17
N TYR A 300 -4.29 18.73 4.62
CA TYR A 300 -4.18 18.23 3.25
C TYR A 300 -4.77 16.84 3.11
N LYS A 301 -4.56 15.95 4.10
CA LYS A 301 -5.21 14.63 4.15
C LYS A 301 -6.72 14.76 4.03
N VAL A 302 -7.35 15.63 4.82
CA VAL A 302 -8.81 15.81 4.76
C VAL A 302 -9.26 16.35 3.41
N ASN A 303 -8.60 17.39 2.89
CA ASN A 303 -8.96 17.95 1.58
C ASN A 303 -8.87 16.91 0.46
N LEU A 304 -7.85 16.03 0.52
CA LEU A 304 -7.68 14.96 -0.46
C LEU A 304 -8.69 13.83 -0.28
N MET A 305 -9.06 13.51 0.95
CA MET A 305 -10.15 12.57 1.25
C MET A 305 -11.48 13.10 0.70
N GLU A 306 -11.81 14.37 0.97
CA GLU A 306 -13.01 15.02 0.42
C GLU A 306 -13.02 14.93 -1.11
N LYS A 307 -11.91 15.25 -1.78
CA LYS A 307 -11.82 15.12 -3.24
C LYS A 307 -11.98 13.67 -3.71
N LEU A 308 -11.35 12.72 -3.04
CA LEU A 308 -11.40 11.31 -3.41
C LEU A 308 -12.82 10.72 -3.27
N PHE A 309 -13.55 11.12 -2.24
CA PHE A 309 -14.85 10.54 -1.90
C PHE A 309 -16.05 11.38 -2.37
N SER A 310 -15.87 12.65 -2.77
CA SER A 310 -16.95 13.52 -3.28
C SER A 310 -17.33 13.26 -4.74
N HIS A 311 -16.40 12.77 -5.57
CA HIS A 311 -16.66 12.46 -6.99
C HIS A 311 -17.13 11.04 -7.23
N ALA A 312 -17.07 10.18 -6.21
CA ALA A 312 -17.78 8.92 -6.30
C ALA A 312 -19.28 9.26 -6.31
N GLU A 313 -20.06 8.75 -7.26
CA GLU A 313 -21.54 8.81 -7.31
C GLU A 313 -22.23 8.23 -6.04
N ARG A 314 -21.46 7.97 -5.00
CA ARG A 314 -21.84 7.46 -3.69
C ARG A 314 -22.32 8.64 -2.84
N LYS A 315 -23.61 8.98 -2.96
CA LYS A 315 -24.34 9.97 -2.13
C LYS A 315 -24.34 9.70 -0.60
N GLU A 316 -23.51 8.77 -0.13
CA GLU A 316 -23.53 8.20 1.21
C GLU A 316 -22.39 8.69 2.11
N PHE A 317 -21.51 9.55 1.58
CA PHE A 317 -20.39 10.12 2.33
C PHE A 317 -20.67 11.58 2.69
N ARG A 318 -20.66 11.88 3.99
CA ARG A 318 -20.51 13.25 4.49
C ARG A 318 -19.25 13.31 5.34
N VAL A 319 -18.30 14.15 4.94
CA VAL A 319 -17.19 14.55 5.81
C VAL A 319 -17.76 15.58 6.78
N VAL A 320 -17.80 15.23 8.07
CA VAL A 320 -18.25 16.15 9.11
C VAL A 320 -17.01 16.78 9.74
N ARG A 321 -16.85 18.09 9.54
CA ARG A 321 -15.81 18.88 10.21
C ARG A 321 -16.36 19.29 11.57
N THR A 322 -15.73 18.86 12.66
CA THR A 322 -16.00 19.41 14.00
C THR A 322 -14.79 20.19 14.49
N SER A 323 -14.98 21.07 15.46
CA SER A 323 -13.93 21.91 16.05
C SER A 323 -12.82 21.14 16.78
N PHE A 324 -13.03 19.85 17.09
CA PHE A 324 -12.06 19.02 17.82
C PHE A 324 -11.55 17.80 17.05
N MET A 325 -12.27 17.28 16.05
CA MET A 325 -11.81 16.17 15.18
C MET A 325 -12.61 16.13 13.88
N ILE A 326 -11.97 15.69 12.79
CA ILE A 326 -12.66 15.40 11.52
C ILE A 326 -12.96 13.91 11.51
N HIS A 327 -14.22 13.54 11.74
CA HIS A 327 -14.69 12.17 11.61
C HIS A 327 -15.46 12.02 10.29
N CYS A 328 -14.99 11.12 9.44
CA CYS A 328 -15.75 10.63 8.30
C CYS A 328 -16.53 9.38 8.74
N GLN A 329 -17.83 9.52 8.97
CA GLN A 329 -18.72 8.37 9.19
C GLN A 329 -19.22 7.82 7.86
N LEU A 330 -19.00 6.53 7.63
CA LEU A 330 -19.75 5.72 6.66
C LEU A 330 -21.14 5.45 7.23
N LYS A 331 -22.21 5.79 6.51
CA LYS A 331 -23.51 5.14 6.75
C LYS A 331 -23.41 3.71 6.17
N ILE A 332 -23.37 2.73 7.07
CA ILE A 332 -22.98 1.33 6.83
C ILE A 332 -23.94 0.53 5.93
N ASP A 333 -25.12 1.06 5.59
CA ASP A 333 -26.19 0.27 4.97
C ASP A 333 -25.93 -0.19 3.51
N SER A 334 -24.94 0.35 2.82
CA SER A 334 -24.67 0.04 1.40
C SER A 334 -23.48 -0.88 1.16
N PHE A 335 -22.42 -0.78 1.97
CA PHE A 335 -21.21 -1.60 1.82
C PHE A 335 -21.55 -3.09 1.96
N PHE A 336 -22.47 -3.44 2.85
CA PHE A 336 -22.96 -4.82 3.00
C PHE A 336 -23.94 -5.28 1.91
N LYS A 337 -24.59 -4.38 1.14
CA LYS A 337 -25.42 -4.78 -0.01
C LYS A 337 -24.57 -5.35 -1.15
N LEU A 338 -23.33 -4.87 -1.30
CA LEU A 338 -22.36 -5.41 -2.25
C LEU A 338 -21.88 -6.82 -1.86
N PHE A 339 -21.79 -7.13 -0.57
CA PHE A 339 -21.42 -8.48 -0.08
C PHE A 339 -22.61 -9.45 -0.04
N LYS A 340 -23.83 -8.98 0.28
CA LYS A 340 -25.04 -9.84 0.30
C LYS A 340 -25.46 -10.35 -1.08
N LYS A 341 -25.08 -9.67 -2.18
CA LYS A 341 -25.36 -10.14 -3.54
C LYS A 341 -24.53 -11.36 -3.97
N ARG A 342 -23.54 -11.81 -3.19
CA ARG A 342 -22.67 -12.96 -3.51
C ARG A 342 -23.06 -14.29 -2.84
N LYS A 343 -24.23 -14.36 -2.19
CA LYS A 343 -24.79 -15.61 -1.62
C LYS A 343 -26.03 -16.14 -2.38
N LYS A 344 -26.17 -15.81 -3.66
CA LYS A 344 -27.16 -16.43 -4.54
C LYS A 344 -26.50 -16.90 -5.82
#